data_AF-A0A101HMP6-F1
#
_entry.id   AF-A0A101HMP6-F1
#
_cell.length_a   1.000
_cell.length_b   1.000
_cell.length_c   1.000
_cell.angle_alpha   90.00
_cell.angle_beta   90.00
_cell.angle_gamma   90.00
#
_symmetry.space_group_name_H-M   'P 1'
#
loop_
_entity.id
_entity.type
_entity.pdbx_description
1 polymer ?
#
loop_
_entity_poly.entity_id
_entity_poly.type
_entity_poly.pdbx_seq_one_letter_code
_entity_poly.pdbx_strand_id
1 'polypeptide(L)'
;MPIIVKAKQGDNAGSLIRKFKKIISANEIVQNARDRRYYKKPSTLKAERLSEKRHLRKKLKTLKRMKNVPSRSLESLRSKINSL
;
A
#
# COMPACT_ATOMS: atom_id res chain seq x y z
N MET A 1 18.71 -4.92 -1.54
CA MET A 1 18.62 -5.24 -2.98
C MET A 1 18.31 -3.96 -3.74
N PRO A 2 19.15 -3.53 -4.69
CA PRO A 2 18.84 -2.38 -5.53
C PRO A 2 17.74 -2.73 -6.55
N ILE A 3 16.77 -1.83 -6.75
CA ILE A 3 15.82 -1.92 -7.86
C ILE A 3 16.43 -1.20 -9.05
N ILE A 4 16.70 -1.94 -10.12
CA ILE A 4 17.23 -1.40 -11.37
C ILE A 4 16.13 -1.47 -12.42
N VAL A 5 15.70 -0.32 -12.95
CA VAL A 5 14.72 -0.25 -14.04
C VAL A 5 15.45 0.22 -15.29
N LYS A 6 15.64 -0.70 -16.24
CA LYS A 6 16.27 -0.41 -17.53
C LYS A 6 15.21 0.12 -18.52
N ALA A 7 15.60 1.10 -19.33
CA ALA A 7 14.78 1.58 -20.43
C ALA A 7 14.67 0.51 -21.53
N LYS A 8 13.50 0.41 -22.15
CA LYS A 8 13.29 -0.38 -23.37
C LYS A 8 13.18 0.54 -24.58
N GLN A 9 13.38 -0.01 -25.78
CA GLN A 9 13.23 0.75 -27.02
C GLN A 9 11.79 1.29 -27.12
N GLY A 10 11.65 2.61 -27.33
CA GLY A 10 10.36 3.31 -27.36
C GLY A 10 9.84 3.81 -26.00
N ASP A 11 10.52 3.56 -24.88
CA ASP A 11 10.15 4.15 -23.59
C ASP A 11 10.56 5.63 -23.51
N ASN A 12 9.59 6.51 -23.24
CA ASN A 12 9.85 7.88 -22.81
C ASN A 12 10.34 7.89 -21.33
N ALA A 13 11.21 8.83 -20.97
CA ALA A 13 11.66 9.07 -19.60
C ALA A 13 10.50 9.15 -18.59
N GLY A 14 9.40 9.81 -18.95
CA GLY A 14 8.20 9.89 -18.10
C GLY A 14 7.58 8.51 -17.81
N SER A 15 7.52 7.63 -18.81
CA SER A 15 7.03 6.26 -18.67
C SER A 15 7.96 5.43 -17.78
N LEU A 16 9.27 5.62 -17.91
CA LEU A 16 10.27 4.97 -17.08
C LEU A 16 10.14 5.35 -15.60
N ILE A 17 9.99 6.65 -15.32
CA ILE A 17 9.79 7.17 -13.96
C ILE A 17 8.50 6.59 -13.35
N ARG A 18 7.42 6.49 -14.13
CA ARG A 18 6.16 5.88 -13.66
C ARG A 18 6.33 4.40 -13.31
N LYS A 19 7.03 3.63 -14.15
CA LYS A 19 7.35 2.22 -13.87
C LYS A 19 8.16 2.09 -12.58
N PHE A 20 9.19 2.91 -12.42
CA PHE A 20 10.02 2.93 -11.21
C PHE A 20 9.21 3.25 -9.95
N LYS A 21 8.40 4.32 -9.99
CA LYS A 21 7.50 4.67 -8.87
C LYS A 21 6.56 3.52 -8.51
N LYS A 22 5.99 2.83 -9.50
CA LYS A 22 5.10 1.68 -9.26
C LYS A 22 5.82 0.53 -8.55
N ILE A 23 7.05 0.21 -8.96
CA ILE A 23 7.85 -0.87 -8.35
C ILE A 23 8.25 -0.48 -6.91
N ILE A 24 8.70 0.75 -6.68
CA ILE A 24 9.04 1.23 -5.33
C ILE A 24 7.84 1.13 -4.39
N SER A 25 6.67 1.59 -4.84
CA SER A 25 5.45 1.56 -4.03
C SER A 25 5.01 0.12 -3.73
N ALA A 26 5.15 -0.80 -4.69
CA ALA A 26 4.81 -2.22 -4.49
C ALA A 26 5.71 -2.91 -3.45
N ASN A 27 6.97 -2.46 -3.29
CA ASN A 27 7.91 -3.00 -2.30
C ASN A 27 7.93 -2.20 -0.99
N GLU A 28 7.04 -1.21 -0.84
CA GLU A 28 6.91 -0.36 0.36
C GLU A 28 8.23 0.26 0.86
N ILE A 29 9.21 0.48 -0.03
CA ILE A 29 10.59 0.85 0.36
C ILE A 29 10.62 2.18 1.11
N VAL A 30 9.89 3.18 0.60
CA VAL A 30 9.84 4.51 1.22
C VAL A 30 9.21 4.45 2.61
N GLN A 31 8.14 3.66 2.76
CA GLN A 31 7.45 3.51 4.03
C GLN A 31 8.32 2.76 5.04
N ASN A 32 8.94 1.66 4.63
CA ASN A 32 9.89 0.90 5.44
C ASN A 32 11.08 1.75 5.89
N ALA A 33 11.64 2.59 5.02
CA ALA A 33 12.72 3.50 5.36
C ALA A 33 12.28 4.54 6.41
N ARG A 34 11.05 5.08 6.28
CA ARG A 34 10.48 6.01 7.25
C ARG A 34 10.22 5.35 8.60
N ASP A 35 9.65 4.14 8.60
CA ASP A 35 9.33 3.42 9.83
C ASP A 35 10.58 2.94 10.58
N ARG A 36 11.67 2.64 9.86
CA ARG A 36 12.97 2.28 10.44
C ARG A 36 13.85 3.47 10.81
N ARG A 37 13.44 4.70 10.48
CA ARG A 37 14.22 5.92 10.78
C ARG A 37 14.42 6.13 12.27
N TYR A 38 13.43 5.75 13.08
CA TYR A 38 13.47 5.86 14.53
C TYR A 38 13.01 4.57 15.18
N TYR A 39 13.53 4.27 16.37
CA TYR A 39 13.05 3.15 17.15
C TYR A 39 11.60 3.38 17.58
N LYS A 40 10.73 2.42 17.26
CA LYS A 40 9.35 2.34 17.73
C LYS A 40 9.21 1.14 18.65
N LYS A 41 8.57 1.33 19.81
CA LYS A 41 8.31 0.24 20.75
C LYS A 41 7.38 -0.82 20.11
N PRO A 42 7.54 -2.12 20.40
CA PRO A 42 6.64 -3.15 19.87
C PRO A 42 5.16 -2.91 20.18
N SER A 43 4.86 -2.31 21.34
CA SER A 43 3.49 -1.93 21.72
C SER A 43 2.89 -0.85 20.82
N THR A 44 3.68 0.16 20.43
CA THR A 44 3.22 1.22 19.52
C THR A 44 2.98 0.65 18.13
N LEU A 45 3.84 -0.26 17.65
CA LEU A 45 3.64 -0.96 16.37
C LEU A 45 2.36 -1.79 16.36
N LYS A 46 2.05 -2.51 17.45
CA LYS A 46 0.79 -3.27 17.58
C LYS A 46 -0.43 -2.33 17.59
N ALA A 47 -0.34 -1.19 18.27
CA ALA A 47 -1.41 -0.20 18.32
C ALA A 47 -1.67 0.45 16.94
N GLU A 48 -0.61 0.80 16.20
CA GLU A 48 -0.69 1.30 14.82
C GLU A 48 -1.40 0.29 13.90
N ARG A 49 -0.97 -0.97 13.89
CA ARG A 49 -1.61 -2.05 13.11
C ARG A 49 -3.09 -2.22 13.45
N LEU A 50 -3.45 -2.21 14.74
CA LEU A 50 -4.84 -2.31 15.16
C LEU A 50 -5.67 -1.09 14.73
N SER A 51 -5.08 0.10 14.78
CA SER A 51 -5.71 1.34 14.30
C SER A 51 -6.02 1.27 12.80
N GLU A 52 -5.05 0.84 11.99
CA GLU A 52 -5.20 0.66 10.55
C GLU A 52 -6.28 -0.36 10.22
N LYS A 53 -6.26 -1.52 10.89
CA LYS A 53 -7.29 -2.56 10.72
C LYS A 53 -8.68 -2.05 11.05
N ARG A 54 -8.83 -1.28 12.14
CA ARG A 54 -10.10 -0.63 12.50
C ARG A 54 -10.54 0.38 11.42
N HIS A 55 -9.63 1.20 10.92
CA HIS A 55 -9.93 2.18 9.88
C HIS A 55 -10.40 1.50 8.58
N LEU A 56 -9.72 0.44 8.13
CA LEU A 56 -10.11 -0.31 6.94
C LEU A 56 -11.46 -1.01 7.10
N ARG A 57 -11.74 -1.59 8.28
CA ARG A 57 -13.07 -2.17 8.57
C ARG A 57 -14.18 -1.13 8.50
N LYS A 58 -13.96 0.08 9.05
CA LYS A 58 -14.90 1.19 8.93
C LYS A 58 -15.12 1.55 7.46
N LYS A 59 -14.04 1.69 6.68
CA LYS A 59 -14.12 1.99 5.24
C LYS A 59 -14.91 0.92 4.47
N LEU A 60 -14.66 -0.37 4.75
CA LEU A 60 -15.40 -1.47 4.14
C LEU A 60 -16.90 -1.41 4.47
N LYS A 61 -17.26 -1.10 5.73
CA LYS A 61 -18.65 -0.92 6.14
C LYS A 61 -19.32 0.24 5.40
N THR A 62 -18.62 1.36 5.25
CA THR A 62 -19.13 2.52 4.49
C THR A 62 -19.35 2.17 3.02
N LEU A 63 -18.38 1.52 2.37
CA LEU A 63 -18.50 1.12 0.97
C LEU A 63 -19.65 0.13 0.74
N LYS A 64 -19.84 -0.84 1.63
CA LYS A 64 -20.98 -1.77 1.56
C LYS A 64 -22.35 -1.08 1.60
N ARG A 65 -22.43 0.13 2.16
CA ARG A 65 -23.67 0.93 2.24
C ARG A 65 -23.89 1.81 1.00
N MET A 66 -22.86 2.00 0.17
CA MET A 66 -22.97 2.79 -1.05
C MET A 66 -23.62 1.96 -2.17
N LYS A 67 -24.45 2.61 -2.99
CA LYS A 67 -25.00 1.98 -4.21
C LYS A 67 -23.90 1.90 -5.27
N ASN A 68 -23.89 0.81 -6.06
CA ASN A 68 -22.99 0.61 -7.21
C ASN A 68 -21.48 0.52 -6.91
N VAL A 69 -21.09 -0.06 -5.77
CA VAL A 69 -19.66 -0.29 -5.50
C VAL A 69 -19.15 -1.50 -6.29
N PRO A 70 -18.02 -1.38 -7.02
CA PRO A 70 -17.41 -2.51 -7.72
C PRO A 70 -17.02 -3.64 -6.76
N SER A 71 -17.37 -4.88 -7.08
CA SER A 71 -17.03 -6.09 -6.30
C SER A 71 -15.52 -6.18 -6.00
N ARG A 72 -14.69 -5.91 -7.02
CA ARG A 72 -13.23 -5.89 -6.94
C ARG A 72 -12.68 -4.97 -5.84
N SER A 73 -13.32 -3.82 -5.63
CA SER A 73 -12.91 -2.85 -4.60
C SER A 73 -13.19 -3.37 -3.19
N LEU A 74 -14.28 -4.13 -3.01
CA LEU A 74 -14.61 -4.77 -1.74
C LEU A 74 -13.67 -5.93 -1.44
N GLU A 75 -13.35 -6.73 -2.46
CA GLU A 75 -12.43 -7.86 -2.36
C GLU A 75 -11.01 -7.41 -2.02
N SER A 76 -10.50 -6.37 -2.69
CA SER A 76 -9.15 -5.84 -2.39
C SER A 76 -9.05 -5.26 -0.98
N LEU A 77 -10.14 -4.65 -0.48
CA LEU A 77 -10.19 -4.17 0.90
C LEU A 77 -10.25 -5.32 1.90
N ARG A 78 -11.00 -6.39 1.60
CA ARG A 78 -11.05 -7.59 2.45
C ARG A 78 -9.68 -8.27 2.52
N SER A 79 -9.01 -8.47 1.39
CA SER A 79 -7.67 -9.07 1.37
C SER A 79 -6.67 -8.21 2.15
N LYS A 80 -6.73 -6.88 2.00
CA LYS A 80 -5.88 -5.96 2.77
C LYS A 80 -6.14 -5.98 4.28
N ILE A 81 -7.39 -6.18 4.72
CA ILE A 81 -7.72 -6.33 6.14
C ILE A 81 -7.18 -7.64 6.71
N ASN A 82 -7.14 -8.70 5.90
CA ASN A 82 -6.67 -10.02 6.31
C ASN A 82 -5.13 -10.12 6.30
N SER A 83 -4.44 -9.33 5.47
CA SER A 83 -2.99 -9.27 5.41
C SER A 83 -2.35 -8.41 6.53
N LEU A 84 -3.16 -7.67 7.30
CA LEU A 84 -2.75 -6.86 8.47
C LEU A 84 -3.01 -7.59 9.79
#